data_AF-A0A7W1A3K3-F1
#
_entry.id   AF-A0A7W1A3K3-F1
#
_cell.length_a   1.000
_cell.length_b   1.000
_cell.length_c   1.000
_cell.angle_alpha   90.00
_cell.angle_beta   90.00
_cell.angle_gamma   90.00
#
_symmetry.space_group_name_H-M   'P 1'
#
loop_
_entity.id
_entity.type
_entity.pdbx_description
1 polymer ?
#
loop_
_entity_poly.entity_id
_entity_poly.type
_entity_poly.pdbx_seq_one_letter_code
_entity_poly.pdbx_strand_id
1 'polypeptide(L)'
;MPALTQLLAIVLSMTMQQAQQAPPQAQTQKVPFGVGERSEYEVRFGNLKVGRGHMEVVGIENIRNRPSWHTAFWVQGGNFLYRVNDVYESWISMDTFSSLRFVQELE
;
A
#
# COMPACT_ATOMS: atom_id res chain seq x y z
N MET A 1 49.34 2.77 -34.52
CA MET A 1 47.96 3.31 -34.45
C MET A 1 46.98 2.38 -33.69
N PRO A 2 47.22 1.99 -32.40
CA PRO A 2 46.26 1.15 -31.66
C PRO A 2 45.37 1.92 -30.65
N ALA A 3 45.72 3.16 -30.30
CA ALA A 3 45.06 3.91 -29.23
C ALA A 3 43.60 4.29 -29.55
N LEU A 4 43.29 4.54 -30.83
CA LEU A 4 41.93 4.91 -31.26
C LEU A 4 40.94 3.75 -31.11
N THR A 5 41.39 2.52 -31.30
CA THR A 5 40.57 1.30 -31.23
C THR A 5 40.21 0.94 -29.79
N GLN A 6 41.13 1.16 -28.84
CA GLN A 6 40.88 0.91 -27.41
C GLN A 6 39.86 1.90 -26.83
N LEU A 7 39.92 3.17 -27.23
CA LEU A 7 38.97 4.20 -26.78
C LEU A 7 37.54 3.87 -27.24
N LEU A 8 37.37 3.42 -28.49
CA LEU A 8 36.06 3.03 -29.02
C LEU A 8 35.48 1.81 -28.26
N ALA A 9 36.33 0.82 -27.94
CA ALA A 9 35.92 -0.37 -27.19
C ALA A 9 35.45 -0.04 -25.76
N ILE A 10 36.09 0.92 -25.09
CA ILE A 10 35.72 1.34 -23.72
C ILE A 10 34.36 2.06 -23.72
N VAL A 11 34.12 2.94 -24.70
CA VAL A 11 32.82 3.63 -24.82
C VAL A 11 31.69 2.65 -25.13
N LEU A 12 31.92 1.68 -26.03
CA LEU A 12 30.96 0.60 -26.29
C LEU A 12 30.65 -0.23 -25.03
N SER A 13 31.67 -0.55 -24.24
CA SER A 13 31.51 -1.32 -22.99
C SER A 13 30.70 -0.53 -21.94
N MET A 14 30.94 0.78 -21.83
CA MET A 14 30.25 1.66 -20.88
C MET A 14 28.77 1.84 -21.22
N THR A 15 28.41 1.92 -22.52
CA THR A 15 27.01 2.04 -22.93
C THR A 15 26.18 0.78 -22.66
N MET A 16 26.78 -0.41 -22.79
CA MET A 16 26.07 -1.67 -22.50
C MET A 16 25.88 -1.91 -20.99
N GLN A 17 26.80 -1.44 -20.14
CA GLN A 17 26.69 -1.65 -18.69
C GLN A 17 25.53 -0.85 -18.06
N GLN A 18 25.19 0.33 -18.61
CA GLN A 18 24.04 1.12 -18.14
C GLN A 18 22.69 0.53 -18.58
N ALA A 19 22.63 -0.15 -19.72
CA ALA A 19 21.40 -0.75 -20.22
C ALA A 19 20.96 -2.02 -19.45
N GLN A 20 21.88 -2.65 -18.71
CA GLN A 20 21.64 -3.93 -18.02
C GLN A 20 21.14 -3.78 -16.57
N GLN A 21 21.03 -2.55 -16.04
CA GLN A 21 20.41 -2.32 -14.73
C GLN A 21 18.89 -2.37 -14.88
N ALA A 22 18.35 -3.60 -14.94
CA ALA A 22 16.93 -3.80 -14.79
C ALA A 22 16.47 -3.13 -13.48
N PRO A 23 15.37 -2.34 -13.48
CA PRO A 23 14.84 -1.80 -12.25
C PRO A 23 14.63 -2.94 -11.25
N PRO A 24 14.89 -2.73 -9.95
CA PRO A 24 14.65 -3.75 -8.94
C PRO A 24 13.24 -4.29 -9.12
N GLN A 25 13.11 -5.58 -9.41
CA GLN A 25 11.81 -6.22 -9.47
C GLN A 25 11.22 -6.08 -8.07
N ALA A 26 10.17 -5.26 -7.94
CA ALA A 26 9.49 -5.04 -6.68
C ALA A 26 8.95 -6.39 -6.20
N GLN A 27 9.61 -6.96 -5.19
CA GLN A 27 9.17 -8.21 -4.58
C GLN A 27 7.94 -7.88 -3.76
N THR A 28 6.77 -8.34 -4.19
CA THR A 28 5.54 -8.22 -3.41
C THR A 28 5.73 -8.92 -2.07
N GLN A 29 5.49 -8.21 -0.97
CA GLN A 29 5.49 -8.75 0.38
C GLN A 29 4.50 -9.92 0.44
N LYS A 30 4.92 -11.09 0.95
CA LYS A 30 3.98 -12.17 1.23
C LYS A 30 3.04 -11.74 2.36
N VAL A 31 1.75 -11.65 2.05
CA VAL A 31 0.70 -11.28 3.00
C VAL A 31 -0.32 -12.42 3.14
N PRO A 32 -0.95 -12.59 4.31
CA PRO A 32 -1.91 -13.66 4.56
C PRO A 32 -3.34 -13.29 4.17
N PHE A 33 -3.55 -12.23 3.40
CA PHE A 33 -4.86 -11.72 3.03
C PHE A 33 -4.98 -11.44 1.53
N GLY A 34 -6.22 -11.31 1.03
CA GLY A 34 -6.51 -10.95 -0.36
C GLY A 34 -7.63 -9.92 -0.51
N VAL A 35 -7.86 -9.46 -1.74
CA VAL A 35 -8.99 -8.56 -2.06
C VAL A 35 -10.33 -9.21 -1.68
N GLY A 36 -11.23 -8.43 -1.08
CA GLY A 36 -12.53 -8.86 -0.60
C GLY A 36 -12.49 -9.53 0.78
N GLU A 37 -11.31 -9.77 1.34
CA GLU A 37 -11.20 -10.27 2.70
C GLU A 37 -11.61 -9.19 3.71
N ARG A 38 -12.38 -9.61 4.72
CA ARG A 38 -13.06 -8.73 5.65
C ARG A 38 -12.95 -9.24 7.07
N SER A 39 -12.63 -8.33 7.99
CA SER A 39 -12.63 -8.56 9.43
C SER A 39 -13.73 -7.72 10.09
N GLU A 40 -14.58 -8.36 10.89
CA GLU A 40 -15.68 -7.72 11.63
C GLU A 40 -15.29 -7.52 13.10
N TYR A 41 -15.66 -6.38 13.67
CA TYR A 41 -15.32 -5.98 15.03
C TYR A 41 -16.54 -5.49 15.80
N GLU A 42 -16.58 -5.79 17.09
CA GLU A 42 -17.53 -5.16 18.02
C GLU A 42 -16.84 -4.05 18.79
N VAL A 43 -17.46 -2.86 18.83
CA VAL A 43 -17.00 -1.77 19.67
C VAL A 43 -17.71 -1.87 21.01
N ARG A 44 -16.96 -1.99 22.09
CA ARG A 44 -17.50 -2.15 23.45
C ARG A 44 -16.91 -1.10 24.39
N PHE A 45 -17.77 -0.55 25.25
CA PHE A 45 -17.37 0.29 26.38
C PHE A 45 -17.67 -0.48 27.66
N GLY A 46 -16.63 -1.07 28.26
CA GLY A 46 -16.80 -2.10 29.28
C GLY A 46 -17.57 -3.30 28.73
N ASN A 47 -18.64 -3.71 29.41
CA ASN A 47 -19.49 -4.83 28.98
C ASN A 47 -20.58 -4.42 27.98
N LEU A 48 -20.75 -3.12 27.72
CA LEU A 48 -21.78 -2.63 26.82
C LEU A 48 -21.27 -2.59 25.38
N LYS A 49 -21.99 -3.22 24.46
CA LYS A 49 -21.77 -3.04 23.02
C LYS A 49 -22.28 -1.65 22.62
N VAL A 50 -21.39 -0.84 22.08
CA VAL A 50 -21.65 0.56 21.70
C VAL A 50 -21.49 0.78 20.20
N GLY A 51 -21.07 -0.23 19.44
CA GLY A 51 -20.88 -0.09 18.01
C GLY A 51 -20.37 -1.34 17.33
N ARG A 52 -19.98 -1.15 16.08
CA ARG A 52 -19.43 -2.14 15.16
C ARG A 52 -18.35 -1.46 14.32
N GLY A 53 -17.36 -2.23 13.92
CA GLY A 53 -16.42 -1.80 12.90
C GLY A 53 -16.14 -2.94 11.95
N HIS A 54 -15.64 -2.62 10.77
CA HIS A 54 -15.14 -3.65 9.87
C HIS A 54 -14.00 -3.11 9.04
N MET A 55 -13.00 -3.95 8.82
CA MET A 55 -11.88 -3.68 7.95
C MET A 55 -11.97 -4.57 6.72
N GLU A 56 -11.74 -4.01 5.54
CA GLU A 56 -11.79 -4.74 4.27
C GLU A 56 -10.59 -4.39 3.39
N VAL A 57 -10.07 -5.39 2.69
CA VAL A 57 -9.15 -5.17 1.57
C VAL A 57 -10.00 -4.92 0.33
N VAL A 58 -10.34 -3.65 0.10
CA VAL A 58 -11.26 -3.23 -0.97
C VAL A 58 -10.73 -3.59 -2.35
N GLY A 59 -9.44 -3.43 -2.58
CA GLY A 59 -8.86 -3.65 -3.90
C GLY A 59 -7.37 -3.41 -4.00
N ILE A 60 -6.91 -3.33 -5.25
CA ILE A 60 -5.54 -2.99 -5.60
C ILE A 60 -5.60 -1.77 -6.50
N GLU A 61 -4.95 -0.68 -6.10
CA GLU A 61 -4.92 0.57 -6.84
C GLU A 61 -3.49 1.07 -6.98
N ASN A 62 -3.25 1.89 -8.01
CA ASN A 62 -1.94 2.49 -8.25
C ASN A 62 -1.87 3.89 -7.65
N ILE A 63 -0.96 4.09 -6.69
CA ILE A 63 -0.62 5.43 -6.17
C ILE A 63 0.73 5.84 -6.73
N ARG A 64 0.76 6.82 -7.63
CA ARG A 64 2.00 7.31 -8.29
C ARG A 64 2.80 6.16 -8.93
N ASN A 65 2.11 5.35 -9.73
CA ASN A 65 2.65 4.15 -10.41
C ASN A 65 3.21 3.07 -9.46
N ARG A 66 2.76 3.04 -8.20
CA ARG A 66 3.07 1.97 -7.25
C ARG A 66 1.81 1.17 -6.94
N PRO A 67 1.81 -0.17 -7.15
CA PRO A 67 0.69 -1.01 -6.79
C PRO A 67 0.54 -1.03 -5.27
N SER A 68 -0.70 -0.83 -4.81
CA SER A 68 -1.00 -0.70 -3.39
C SER A 68 -2.33 -1.37 -3.04
N TRP A 69 -2.37 -2.00 -1.87
CA TRP A 69 -3.60 -2.49 -1.27
C TRP A 69 -4.44 -1.30 -0.84
N HIS A 70 -5.65 -1.18 -1.37
CA HIS A 70 -6.64 -0.25 -0.85
C HIS A 70 -7.39 -0.96 0.28
N THR A 71 -7.20 -0.47 1.50
CA THR A 71 -7.90 -0.97 2.69
C THR A 71 -8.79 0.12 3.23
N ALA A 72 -9.99 -0.25 3.68
CA ALA A 72 -10.90 0.67 4.32
C ALA A 72 -11.40 0.09 5.65
N PHE A 73 -11.51 0.95 6.66
CA PHE A 73 -11.98 0.62 7.99
C PHE A 73 -13.14 1.54 8.35
N TRP A 74 -14.33 0.96 8.46
CA TRP A 74 -15.54 1.67 8.83
C TRP A 74 -15.79 1.46 10.32
N VAL A 75 -16.06 2.55 11.04
CA VAL A 75 -16.33 2.53 12.47
C VAL A 75 -17.64 3.25 12.73
N GLN A 76 -18.59 2.51 13.28
CA GLN A 76 -19.91 3.02 13.63
C GLN A 76 -20.17 2.73 15.08
N GLY A 77 -20.41 3.76 15.88
CA GLY A 77 -20.68 3.56 17.29
C GLY A 77 -21.10 4.82 17.99
N GLY A 78 -21.52 4.67 19.23
CA GLY A 78 -21.91 5.80 20.03
C GLY A 78 -22.66 5.39 21.28
N ASN A 79 -22.77 6.35 22.19
CA ASN A 79 -23.63 6.27 23.33
C ASN A 79 -24.56 7.51 23.36
N PHE A 80 -25.12 7.83 24.52
CA PHE A 80 -26.02 8.98 24.65
C PHE A 80 -25.32 10.34 24.41
N LEU A 81 -23.98 10.41 24.53
CA LEU A 81 -23.22 11.66 24.48
C LEU A 81 -22.44 11.85 23.17
N TYR A 82 -21.98 10.76 22.55
CA TYR A 82 -21.19 10.82 21.32
C TYR A 82 -21.64 9.77 20.31
N ARG A 83 -21.52 10.09 19.02
CA ARG A 83 -21.72 9.19 17.89
C ARG A 83 -20.53 9.34 16.96
N VAL A 84 -20.14 8.25 16.32
CA VAL A 84 -19.10 8.19 15.29
C VAL A 84 -19.64 7.38 14.12
N ASN A 85 -19.38 7.86 12.91
CA ASN A 85 -19.61 7.15 11.67
C ASN A 85 -18.43 7.46 10.73
N ASP A 86 -17.28 6.90 11.09
CA ASP A 86 -16.02 7.25 10.44
C ASP A 86 -15.63 6.21 9.40
N VAL A 87 -14.92 6.65 8.38
CA VAL A 87 -14.22 5.80 7.42
C VAL A 87 -12.75 6.20 7.36
N TYR A 88 -11.88 5.21 7.56
CA TYR A 88 -10.43 5.35 7.44
C TYR A 88 -9.95 4.53 6.26
N GLU A 89 -9.37 5.18 5.26
CA GLU A 89 -8.86 4.51 4.07
C GLU A 89 -7.34 4.64 3.98
N SER A 90 -6.67 3.58 3.56
CA SER A 90 -5.22 3.57 3.35
C SER A 90 -4.86 2.82 2.08
N TRP A 91 -3.84 3.32 1.37
CA TRP A 91 -3.24 2.67 0.22
C TRP A 91 -1.85 2.18 0.61
N ILE A 92 -1.72 0.89 0.87
CA ILE A 92 -0.50 0.28 1.42
C ILE A 92 0.33 -0.32 0.29
N SER A 93 1.57 0.15 0.15
CA SER A 93 2.49 -0.33 -0.89
C SER A 93 2.70 -1.84 -0.81
N MET A 94 2.64 -2.54 -1.94
CA MET A 94 2.82 -3.99 -1.98
C MET A 94 4.25 -4.47 -1.78
N ASP A 95 5.23 -3.60 -1.99
CA ASP A 95 6.67 -3.88 -1.93
C ASP A 95 7.28 -3.57 -0.56
N THR A 96 6.90 -2.45 0.05
CA THR A 96 7.46 -1.93 1.31
C THR A 96 6.49 -1.99 2.48
N PHE A 97 5.22 -2.29 2.24
CA PHE A 97 4.15 -2.26 3.24
C PHE A 97 3.93 -0.89 3.91
N SER A 98 4.46 0.19 3.32
CA SER A 98 4.24 1.56 3.80
C SER A 98 2.91 2.12 3.29
N SER A 99 2.21 2.90 4.10
CA SER A 99 1.06 3.69 3.62
C SER A 99 1.54 4.80 2.65
N LEU A 100 0.98 4.82 1.45
CA LEU A 100 1.28 5.79 0.38
C LEU A 100 0.28 6.96 0.36
N ARG A 101 -0.93 6.72 0.86
CA ARG A 101 -2.03 7.68 1.02
C ARG A 101 -2.89 7.21 2.19
N PHE A 102 -3.42 8.17 2.94
CA PHE A 102 -4.38 7.95 4.01
C PHE A 102 -5.48 9.01 3.92
N VAL A 103 -6.73 8.60 4.08
CA VAL A 103 -7.92 9.48 4.06
C VAL A 103 -8.76 9.19 5.30
N GLN A 104 -9.29 10.24 5.90
CA GLN A 104 -10.19 10.18 7.03
C GLN A 104 -11.47 10.93 6.68
N GLU A 105 -12.58 10.23 6.74
CA GLU A 105 -13.91 10.81 6.64
C GLU A 105 -14.55 10.66 8.02
N LEU A 106 -14.68 11.77 8.73
CA LEU A 106 -15.17 11.83 10.11
C LEU A 106 -16.52 12.54 10.13
N GLU A 107 -17.51 11.94 10.79
CA GLU A 107 -18.89 12.46 10.92
C GLU A 107 -19.30 12.63 12.39
#